data_AF-A0A520PJQ3-F1
#
_entry.id   AF-A0A520PJQ3-F1
#
_cell.length_a   1.000
_cell.length_b   1.000
_cell.length_c   1.000
_cell.angle_alpha   90.00
_cell.angle_beta   90.00
_cell.angle_gamma   90.00
#
_symmetry.space_group_name_H-M   'P 1'
#
loop_
_entity.id
_entity.type
_entity.pdbx_description
1 polymer ?
#
loop_
_entity_poly.entity_id
_entity_poly.type
_entity_poly.pdbx_seq_one_letter_code
_entity_poly.pdbx_strand_id
1 'polypeptide(L)'
;METNFYVVGDNRGTEFFLKHFKFILWLLVFIIFALSIVVTYQYFIRQLDQELLAERIQQEKALSENLVKKLKKTGQQDSEWEQQVLSQSSQQKKLNVQQASLLERQRNEIDELNSILKQREQVVRQFQLEKTSTQEQINNLQLKVRSVQQQLQSVQASLIESKAENEIFLSQKNKLESEKNKLEQKLNLKKRSKTKKIEPVKSGKNILSSTDVSVEKLKITKKGRTVRVSYNLTNNSKRLQQGRTGMYLSSKKNLEKEIPFRLANTIPYKINRYRIISRKFTKIKAGSFVRILIWNQKKELIIDTAYPIK
;
A
#
# COMPACT_ATOMS: atom_id res chain seq x y z
N MET A 1 32.97 -21.75 -19.86
CA MET A 1 33.03 -20.37 -20.38
C MET A 1 32.05 -20.31 -21.53
N GLU A 2 30.92 -19.64 -21.34
CA GLU A 2 29.86 -19.52 -22.35
C GLU A 2 30.13 -18.29 -23.21
N THR A 3 30.11 -18.47 -24.54
CA THR A 3 30.34 -17.42 -25.53
C THR A 3 29.00 -16.78 -25.91
N ASN A 4 28.79 -15.53 -25.50
CA ASN A 4 27.62 -14.75 -25.89
C ASN A 4 27.87 -14.08 -27.25
N PHE A 5 27.11 -14.49 -28.27
CA PHE A 5 27.09 -13.83 -29.57
C PHE A 5 26.12 -12.63 -29.53
N TYR A 6 26.62 -11.44 -29.83
CA TYR A 6 25.80 -10.26 -30.08
C TYR A 6 25.51 -10.16 -31.58
N VAL A 7 24.25 -10.34 -31.97
CA VAL A 7 23.77 -9.97 -33.31
C VAL A 7 23.50 -8.47 -33.29
N VAL A 8 24.39 -7.70 -33.92
CA VAL A 8 24.20 -6.27 -34.17
C VAL A 8 23.14 -6.15 -35.28
N GLY A 9 21.92 -5.74 -34.92
CA GLY A 9 20.86 -5.49 -35.89
C GLY A 9 21.19 -4.32 -36.80
N ASP A 10 20.78 -4.41 -38.07
CA ASP A 10 21.06 -3.40 -39.10
C ASP A 10 20.64 -1.99 -38.66
N ASN A 11 21.55 -1.04 -38.90
CA ASN A 11 21.39 0.34 -38.48
C ASN A 11 20.39 1.03 -39.42
N ARG A 12 19.12 1.13 -39.01
CA ARG A 12 18.01 1.68 -39.81
C ARG A 12 18.30 3.04 -40.48
N GLY A 13 19.25 3.81 -39.93
CA GLY A 13 19.72 5.05 -40.55
C GLY A 13 20.41 4.83 -41.90
N THR A 14 21.30 3.84 -42.04
CA THR A 14 22.06 3.62 -43.27
C THR A 14 21.19 3.09 -44.42
N GLU A 15 20.18 2.28 -44.12
CA GLU A 15 19.20 1.82 -45.11
C GLU A 15 18.35 2.96 -45.68
N PHE A 16 17.95 3.91 -44.82
CA PHE A 16 17.20 5.10 -45.24
C PHE A 16 18.03 5.99 -46.18
N PHE A 17 19.31 6.22 -45.85
CA PHE A 17 20.23 6.99 -46.70
C PHE A 17 20.46 6.33 -48.06
N LEU A 18 20.62 5.00 -48.12
CA LEU A 18 20.79 4.26 -49.37
C LEU A 18 19.53 4.31 -50.25
N LYS A 19 18.34 4.19 -49.65
CA LYS A 19 17.07 4.22 -50.38
C LYS A 19 16.75 5.59 -50.99
N HIS A 20 17.18 6.67 -50.33
CA HIS A 20 16.87 8.06 -50.73
C HIS A 20 18.08 8.86 -51.22
N PHE A 21 19.23 8.22 -51.46
CA PHE A 21 20.50 8.88 -51.80
C PHE A 21 20.38 9.85 -52.99
N LYS A 22 19.69 9.44 -54.06
CA LYS A 22 19.50 10.27 -55.25
C LYS A 22 18.75 11.58 -54.96
N PHE A 23 17.74 11.52 -54.08
CA PHE A 23 16.97 12.70 -53.68
C PHE A 23 17.81 13.66 -52.84
N ILE A 24 18.59 13.11 -51.90
CA ILE A 24 19.48 13.89 -51.04
C ILE A 24 20.56 14.60 -51.88
N LEU A 25 21.12 13.90 -52.87
CA LEU A 25 22.10 14.49 -53.79
C LEU A 25 21.51 15.66 -54.59
N TRP A 26 20.29 15.51 -55.11
CA TRP A 26 19.63 16.55 -55.90
C TRP A 26 19.25 17.76 -55.05
N LEU A 27 18.77 17.54 -53.82
CA LEU A 27 18.51 18.59 -52.84
C LEU A 27 19.78 19.40 -52.52
N LEU A 28 20.92 18.72 -52.36
CA LEU A 28 22.20 19.35 -52.05
C LEU A 28 22.67 20.25 -53.19
N VAL A 29 22.55 19.79 -54.45
CA VAL A 29 22.87 20.61 -55.64
C VAL A 29 21.97 21.84 -55.71
N PHE A 30 20.67 21.69 -55.43
CA PHE A 30 19.73 22.80 -55.44
C PHE A 30 20.08 23.87 -54.38
N ILE A 31 20.48 23.44 -53.18
CA ILE A 31 20.89 24.35 -52.10
C ILE A 31 22.15 25.14 -52.51
N ILE A 32 23.15 24.48 -53.09
CA ILE A 32 24.37 25.15 -53.57
C ILE A 32 24.03 26.19 -54.65
N PHE A 33 23.14 25.85 -55.57
CA PHE A 33 22.73 26.76 -56.64
C PHE A 33 22.00 27.99 -56.08
N ALA A 34 21.06 27.80 -55.15
CA ALA A 34 20.36 28.89 -54.49
C ALA A 34 21.31 29.81 -53.71
N LEU A 35 22.27 29.23 -52.96
CA LEU A 35 23.29 30.00 -52.24
C LEU A 35 24.18 30.81 -53.18
N SER A 36 24.57 30.26 -54.33
CA SER A 36 25.38 30.96 -55.32
C SER A 36 24.68 32.20 -55.88
N ILE A 37 23.37 32.10 -56.15
CA ILE A 37 22.57 33.25 -56.61
C ILE A 37 22.49 34.33 -55.53
N VAL A 38 22.27 33.96 -54.27
CA VAL A 38 22.17 34.92 -53.17
C VAL A 38 23.49 35.65 -52.95
N VAL A 39 24.63 34.93 -53.00
CA VAL A 39 25.95 35.54 -52.82
C VAL A 39 26.28 36.52 -53.93
N THR A 40 26.01 36.16 -55.19
CA THR A 40 26.25 37.07 -56.34
C THR A 40 25.36 38.30 -56.31
N TYR A 41 24.08 38.15 -55.95
CA TYR A 41 23.16 39.27 -55.76
C TYR A 41 23.62 40.22 -54.65
N GLN A 42 24.07 39.69 -53.51
CA GLN A 42 24.53 40.51 -52.38
C GLN A 42 25.83 41.25 -52.70
N TYR A 43 26.73 40.65 -53.48
CA TYR A 43 27.94 41.32 -53.95
C TYR A 43 27.62 42.50 -54.87
N PHE A 44 26.67 42.33 -55.80
CA PHE A 44 26.25 43.38 -56.73
C PHE A 44 25.63 44.60 -56.01
N ILE A 45 24.73 44.37 -55.04
CA ILE A 45 24.12 45.46 -54.26
C ILE A 45 25.17 46.23 -53.45
N ARG A 46 26.14 45.54 -52.85
CA ARG A 46 27.23 46.21 -52.12
C ARG A 46 28.06 47.14 -53.00
N GLN A 47 28.30 46.75 -54.25
CA GLN A 47 29.10 47.57 -55.16
C GLN A 47 28.35 48.84 -55.59
N LEU A 48 27.04 48.72 -55.86
CA LEU A 48 26.17 49.87 -56.12
C LEU A 48 26.10 50.84 -54.94
N ASP A 49 25.95 50.34 -53.72
CA ASP A 49 25.92 51.18 -52.51
C ASP A 49 27.26 51.93 -52.31
N GLN A 50 28.39 51.30 -52.62
CA GLN A 50 29.70 51.95 -52.51
C GLN A 50 29.88 53.09 -53.51
N GLU A 51 29.42 52.92 -54.75
CA GLU A 51 29.45 53.97 -55.77
C GLU A 51 28.57 55.16 -55.39
N LEU A 52 27.35 54.89 -54.92
CA LEU A 52 26.41 55.93 -54.51
C LEU A 52 26.89 56.71 -53.27
N LEU A 53 27.50 56.03 -52.31
CA LEU A 53 28.13 56.68 -51.15
C LEU A 53 29.34 57.54 -51.56
N ALA A 54 30.16 57.09 -52.49
CA ALA A 54 31.32 57.85 -52.97
C ALA A 54 30.90 59.14 -53.68
N GLU A 55 29.85 59.07 -54.52
CA GLU A 55 29.29 60.24 -55.21
C GLU A 55 28.72 61.27 -54.22
N ARG A 56 27.98 60.79 -53.20
CA ARG A 56 27.42 61.65 -52.15
C ARG A 56 28.51 62.36 -51.34
N ILE A 57 29.60 61.65 -51.02
CA ILE A 57 30.76 62.21 -50.32
C ILE A 57 31.45 63.28 -51.16
N GLN A 58 31.58 63.09 -52.48
CA GLN A 58 32.15 64.12 -53.36
C GLN A 58 31.27 65.37 -53.44
N GLN A 59 29.95 65.19 -53.52
CA GLN A 59 29.00 66.30 -53.53
C GLN A 59 29.02 67.09 -52.21
N GLU A 60 29.04 66.41 -51.07
CA GLU A 60 29.15 67.07 -49.76
C GLU A 60 30.51 67.77 -49.59
N LYS A 61 31.61 67.18 -50.07
CA LYS A 61 32.92 67.86 -50.09
C LYS A 61 32.88 69.14 -50.92
N ALA A 62 32.29 69.11 -52.12
CA ALA A 62 32.17 70.30 -52.97
C ALA A 62 31.30 71.40 -52.32
N LEU A 63 30.20 71.03 -51.66
CA LEU A 63 29.37 71.96 -50.90
C LEU A 63 30.14 72.55 -49.72
N SER A 64 30.90 71.73 -48.99
CA SER A 64 31.69 72.18 -47.84
C SER A 64 32.80 73.16 -48.26
N GLU A 65 33.51 72.91 -49.35
CA GLU A 65 34.53 73.82 -49.87
C GLU A 65 33.95 75.15 -50.33
N ASN A 66 32.76 75.15 -50.93
CA ASN A 66 32.05 76.35 -51.33
C ASN A 66 31.64 77.19 -50.10
N LEU A 67 31.13 76.53 -49.05
CA LEU A 67 30.78 77.18 -47.78
C LEU A 67 32.02 77.77 -47.09
N VAL A 68 33.15 77.05 -47.06
CA VAL A 68 34.42 77.55 -46.52
C VAL A 68 34.92 78.77 -47.31
N LYS A 69 34.84 78.75 -48.65
CA LYS A 69 35.20 79.90 -49.48
C LYS A 69 34.29 81.10 -49.22
N LYS A 70 32.98 80.89 -49.04
CA LYS A 70 32.04 81.96 -48.68
C LYS A 70 32.34 82.53 -47.30
N LEU A 71 32.55 81.68 -46.30
CA LEU A 71 32.92 82.08 -44.93
C LEU A 71 34.21 82.91 -44.90
N LYS A 72 35.23 82.51 -45.67
CA LYS A 72 36.49 83.25 -45.77
C LYS A 72 36.33 84.62 -46.44
N LYS A 73 35.32 84.79 -47.29
CA LYS A 73 35.00 86.05 -47.98
C LYS A 73 34.15 86.99 -47.12
N THR A 74 33.30 86.45 -46.24
CA THR A 74 32.47 87.22 -45.30
C THR A 74 33.17 87.55 -43.98
N GLY A 75 34.17 86.76 -43.56
CA GLY A 75 34.91 86.96 -42.30
C GLY A 75 35.89 88.14 -42.28
N GLN A 76 35.89 89.02 -43.28
CA GLN A 76 36.78 90.19 -43.34
C GLN A 76 36.09 91.52 -43.05
N GLN A 77 34.78 91.56 -42.74
CA GLN A 77 34.07 92.84 -42.70
C GLN A 77 33.02 93.10 -41.61
N ASP A 78 32.81 92.24 -40.59
CA ASP A 78 31.75 92.55 -39.61
C ASP A 78 31.94 91.98 -38.19
N SER A 79 32.07 92.86 -37.20
CA SER A 79 32.29 92.52 -35.78
C SER A 79 31.01 92.06 -35.08
N GLU A 80 29.82 92.44 -35.57
CA GLU A 80 28.54 91.97 -35.03
C GLU A 80 28.26 90.51 -35.47
N TRP A 81 28.71 90.14 -36.67
CA TRP A 81 28.62 88.77 -37.18
C TRP A 81 29.48 87.80 -36.35
N GLU A 82 30.69 88.20 -35.96
CA GLU A 82 31.53 87.37 -35.08
C GLU A 82 30.84 87.07 -33.74
N GLN A 83 30.20 88.07 -33.12
CA GLN A 83 29.46 87.85 -31.87
C GLN A 83 28.23 86.95 -32.07
N GLN A 84 27.50 87.11 -33.17
CA GLN A 84 26.36 86.27 -33.49
C GLN A 84 26.79 84.81 -33.75
N VAL A 85 27.86 84.59 -34.50
CA VAL A 85 28.42 83.25 -34.77
C VAL A 85 28.97 82.61 -33.51
N LEU A 86 29.65 83.36 -32.64
CA LEU A 86 30.12 82.85 -31.34
C LEU A 86 28.94 82.48 -30.41
N SER A 87 27.86 83.27 -30.41
CA SER A 87 26.66 82.97 -29.63
C SER A 87 25.92 81.72 -30.15
N GLN A 88 25.78 81.58 -31.46
CA GLN A 88 25.21 80.40 -32.10
C GLN A 88 26.09 79.16 -31.89
N SER A 89 27.41 79.30 -32.00
CA SER A 89 28.38 78.25 -31.71
C SER A 89 28.30 77.79 -30.24
N SER A 90 28.17 78.74 -29.30
CA SER A 90 27.98 78.40 -27.88
C SER A 90 26.65 77.69 -27.62
N GLN A 91 25.55 78.08 -28.28
CA GLN A 91 24.26 77.40 -28.17
C GLN A 91 24.35 75.98 -28.76
N GLN A 92 24.96 75.83 -29.93
CA GLN A 92 25.18 74.54 -30.57
C GLN A 92 26.05 73.62 -29.70
N LYS A 93 27.10 74.16 -29.07
CA LYS A 93 27.94 73.40 -28.13
C LYS A 93 27.16 72.91 -26.92
N LYS A 94 26.27 73.75 -26.35
CA LYS A 94 25.38 73.33 -25.25
C LYS A 94 24.40 72.24 -25.68
N LEU A 95 23.79 72.36 -26.86
CA LEU A 95 22.89 71.34 -27.41
C LEU A 95 23.63 70.02 -27.64
N ASN A 96 24.84 70.07 -28.21
CA ASN A 96 25.66 68.86 -28.42
C ASN A 96 26.05 68.20 -27.09
N VAL A 97 26.38 68.97 -26.06
CA VAL A 97 26.67 68.43 -24.71
C VAL A 97 25.42 67.80 -24.10
N GLN A 98 24.25 68.42 -24.24
CA GLN A 98 22.98 67.84 -23.78
C GLN A 98 22.67 66.54 -24.54
N GLN A 99 22.83 66.50 -25.86
CA GLN A 99 22.66 65.29 -26.66
C GLN A 99 23.62 64.18 -26.24
N ALA A 100 24.90 64.49 -26.00
CA ALA A 100 25.87 63.51 -25.51
C ALA A 100 25.45 62.94 -24.14
N SER A 101 24.98 63.80 -23.22
CA SER A 101 24.50 63.34 -21.91
C SER A 101 23.23 62.47 -21.99
N LEU A 102 22.35 62.74 -22.95
CA LEU A 102 21.16 61.91 -23.21
C LEU A 102 21.55 60.55 -23.80
N LEU A 103 22.49 60.53 -24.76
CA LEU A 103 23.02 59.30 -25.34
C LEU A 103 23.72 58.44 -24.28
N GLU A 104 24.46 59.05 -23.37
CA GLU A 104 25.11 58.35 -22.26
C GLU A 104 24.09 57.74 -21.29
N ARG A 105 23.02 58.47 -20.94
CA ARG A 105 21.92 57.91 -20.14
C ARG A 105 21.23 56.75 -20.84
N GLN A 106 20.91 56.89 -22.12
CA GLN A 106 20.29 55.81 -22.90
C GLN A 106 21.19 54.57 -22.98
N ARG A 107 22.51 54.76 -23.13
CA ARG A 107 23.47 53.66 -23.12
C ARG A 107 23.47 52.92 -21.77
N ASN A 108 23.48 53.68 -20.68
CA ASN A 108 23.42 53.09 -19.33
C ASN A 108 22.10 52.33 -19.10
N GLU A 109 20.96 52.89 -19.52
CA GLU A 109 19.66 52.22 -19.45
C GLU A 109 19.64 50.91 -20.26
N ILE A 110 20.24 50.90 -21.46
CA ILE A 110 20.36 49.70 -22.29
C ILE A 110 21.25 48.66 -21.60
N ASP A 111 22.37 49.06 -21.02
CA ASP A 111 23.28 48.16 -20.31
C ASP A 111 22.61 47.54 -19.06
N GLU A 112 21.84 48.35 -18.31
CA GLU A 112 21.01 47.87 -17.20
C GLU A 112 19.94 46.88 -17.68
N LEU A 113 19.19 47.21 -18.73
CA LEU A 113 18.16 46.32 -19.29
C LEU A 113 18.74 44.99 -19.78
N ASN A 114 19.90 45.03 -20.44
CA ASN A 114 20.61 43.83 -20.86
C ASN A 114 21.04 42.97 -19.68
N SER A 115 21.49 43.59 -18.58
CA SER A 115 21.85 42.88 -17.35
C SER A 115 20.63 42.18 -16.73
N ILE A 116 19.48 42.87 -16.67
CA ILE A 116 18.21 42.32 -16.17
C ILE A 116 17.72 41.19 -17.07
N LEU A 117 17.83 41.36 -18.38
CA LEU A 117 17.43 40.33 -19.35
C LEU A 117 18.27 39.06 -19.17
N LYS A 118 19.58 39.20 -19.03
CA LYS A 118 20.50 38.07 -18.77
C LYS A 118 20.15 37.35 -17.45
N GLN A 119 19.83 38.09 -16.40
CA GLN A 119 19.38 37.50 -15.12
C GLN A 119 18.07 36.73 -15.29
N ARG A 120 17.08 37.30 -16.00
CA ARG A 120 15.80 36.64 -16.26
C ARG A 120 15.96 35.37 -17.10
N GLU A 121 16.81 35.40 -18.14
CA GLU A 121 17.11 34.22 -18.93
C GLU A 121 17.71 33.10 -18.08
N GLN A 122 18.62 33.41 -17.16
CA GLN A 122 19.19 32.44 -16.24
C GLN A 122 18.12 31.83 -15.32
N VAL A 123 17.24 32.67 -14.76
CA VAL A 123 16.13 32.21 -13.91
C VAL A 123 15.18 31.30 -14.70
N VAL A 124 14.84 31.66 -15.94
CA VAL A 124 13.99 30.83 -16.81
C VAL A 124 14.65 29.48 -17.10
N ARG A 125 15.96 29.44 -17.37
CA ARG A 125 16.70 28.18 -17.55
C ARG A 125 16.67 27.31 -16.29
N GLN A 126 16.86 27.90 -15.11
CA GLN A 126 16.76 27.17 -13.85
C GLN A 126 15.35 26.58 -13.64
N PHE A 127 14.30 27.37 -13.86
CA PHE A 127 12.93 26.87 -13.78
C PHE A 127 12.64 25.75 -14.78
N GLN A 128 13.20 25.80 -15.99
CA GLN A 128 13.07 24.71 -16.95
C GLN A 128 13.73 23.42 -16.46
N LEU A 129 14.94 23.51 -15.89
CA LEU A 129 15.65 22.36 -15.32
C LEU A 129 14.91 21.74 -14.13
N GLU A 130 14.38 22.58 -13.24
CA GLU A 130 13.55 22.14 -12.11
C GLU A 130 12.26 21.47 -12.61
N LYS A 131 11.62 22.04 -13.63
CA LYS A 131 10.43 21.45 -14.26
C LYS A 131 10.72 20.08 -14.87
N THR A 132 11.87 19.90 -15.54
CA THR A 132 12.25 18.59 -16.08
C THR A 132 12.55 17.60 -14.96
N SER A 133 13.28 18.00 -13.92
CA SER A 133 13.61 17.13 -12.78
C SER A 133 12.35 16.69 -12.02
N THR A 134 11.43 17.61 -11.75
CA THR A 134 10.14 17.29 -11.11
C THR A 134 9.27 16.38 -11.98
N GLN A 135 9.26 16.58 -13.30
CA GLN A 135 8.58 15.68 -14.22
C GLN A 135 9.16 14.26 -14.19
N GLU A 136 10.48 14.11 -14.11
CA GLU A 136 11.14 12.81 -13.94
C GLU A 136 10.78 12.14 -12.61
N GLN A 137 10.75 12.91 -11.52
CA GLN A 137 10.31 12.42 -10.21
C GLN A 137 8.86 11.93 -10.25
N ILE A 138 7.96 12.68 -10.89
CA ILE A 138 6.56 12.29 -11.09
C ILE A 138 6.47 11.00 -11.89
N ASN A 139 7.21 10.87 -12.99
CA ASN A 139 7.21 9.66 -13.81
C ASN A 139 7.69 8.43 -13.01
N ASN A 140 8.76 8.58 -12.22
CA ASN A 140 9.25 7.51 -11.34
C ASN A 140 8.23 7.10 -10.29
N LEU A 141 7.55 8.07 -9.67
CA LEU A 141 6.48 7.79 -8.70
C LEU A 141 5.31 7.06 -9.37
N GLN A 142 4.91 7.48 -10.58
CA GLN A 142 3.86 6.79 -11.33
C GLN A 142 4.23 5.34 -11.66
N LEU A 143 5.49 5.07 -12.03
CA LEU A 143 5.98 3.71 -12.26
C LEU A 143 5.95 2.87 -10.97
N LYS A 144 6.37 3.44 -9.83
CA LYS A 144 6.29 2.77 -8.52
C LYS A 144 4.85 2.44 -8.14
N VAL A 145 3.92 3.38 -8.33
CA VAL A 145 2.48 3.16 -8.06
C VAL A 145 1.94 2.01 -8.91
N ARG A 146 2.25 1.99 -10.21
CA ARG A 146 1.83 0.89 -11.10
C ARG A 146 2.41 -0.46 -10.66
N SER A 147 3.68 -0.50 -10.30
CA SER A 147 4.34 -1.72 -9.82
C SER A 147 3.70 -2.25 -8.54
N VAL A 148 3.46 -1.38 -7.55
CA VAL A 148 2.78 -1.76 -6.30
C VAL A 148 1.36 -2.24 -6.57
N GLN A 149 0.64 -1.59 -7.48
CA GLN A 149 -0.72 -2.00 -7.84
C GLN A 149 -0.73 -3.39 -8.50
N GLN A 150 0.24 -3.69 -9.37
CA GLN A 150 0.39 -5.03 -9.95
C GLN A 150 0.72 -6.09 -8.89
N GLN A 151 1.61 -5.77 -7.94
CA GLN A 151 1.91 -6.66 -6.81
C GLN A 151 0.69 -6.91 -5.93
N LEU A 152 -0.12 -5.89 -5.68
CA LEU A 152 -1.35 -6.03 -4.90
C LEU A 152 -2.35 -6.95 -5.59
N GLN A 153 -2.51 -6.81 -6.91
CA GLN A 153 -3.37 -7.68 -7.71
C GLN A 153 -2.88 -9.14 -7.71
N SER A 154 -1.58 -9.39 -7.83
CA SER A 154 -1.04 -10.75 -7.81
C SER A 154 -1.19 -11.40 -6.43
N VAL A 155 -0.91 -10.67 -5.35
CA VAL A 155 -1.11 -11.15 -3.97
C VAL A 155 -2.59 -11.43 -3.71
N GLN A 156 -3.50 -10.57 -4.20
CA GLN A 156 -4.93 -10.80 -4.08
C GLN A 156 -5.38 -12.07 -4.81
N ALA A 157 -4.86 -12.33 -6.01
CA ALA A 157 -5.15 -13.55 -6.75
C ALA A 157 -4.66 -14.80 -5.98
N SER A 158 -3.42 -14.79 -5.48
CA SER A 158 -2.87 -15.88 -4.67
C SER A 158 -3.64 -16.12 -3.37
N LEU A 159 -4.15 -15.05 -2.74
CA LEU A 159 -4.99 -15.18 -1.55
C LEU A 159 -6.33 -15.85 -1.85
N ILE A 160 -6.96 -15.50 -2.98
CA ILE A 160 -8.21 -16.13 -3.42
C ILE A 160 -7.99 -17.62 -3.70
N GLU A 161 -6.91 -17.95 -4.40
CA GLU A 161 -6.52 -19.34 -4.69
C GLU A 161 -6.29 -20.13 -3.39
N SER A 162 -5.48 -19.61 -2.47
CA SER A 162 -5.23 -20.25 -1.18
C SER A 162 -6.51 -20.42 -0.34
N LYS A 163 -7.44 -19.47 -0.41
CA LYS A 163 -8.75 -19.61 0.25
C LYS A 163 -9.56 -20.76 -0.34
N ALA A 164 -9.60 -20.87 -1.67
CA ALA A 164 -10.28 -21.97 -2.36
C ALA A 164 -9.66 -23.32 -2.01
N GLU A 165 -8.32 -23.43 -2.00
CA GLU A 165 -7.61 -24.64 -1.57
C GLU A 165 -7.95 -25.03 -0.12
N ASN A 166 -8.01 -24.05 0.78
CA ASN A 166 -8.39 -24.29 2.17
C ASN A 166 -9.84 -24.79 2.31
N GLU A 167 -10.78 -24.27 1.52
CA GLU A 167 -12.17 -24.75 1.50
C GLU A 167 -12.26 -26.21 1.02
N ILE A 168 -11.46 -26.58 0.01
CA ILE A 168 -11.34 -27.96 -0.48
C ILE A 168 -10.77 -28.86 0.63
N PHE A 169 -9.69 -28.44 1.28
CA PHE A 169 -9.05 -29.18 2.37
C PHE A 169 -10.01 -29.39 3.56
N LEU A 170 -10.75 -28.34 3.95
CA LEU A 170 -11.78 -28.44 5.01
C LEU A 170 -12.87 -29.44 4.63
N SER A 171 -13.32 -29.43 3.37
CA SER A 171 -14.31 -30.37 2.87
C SER A 171 -13.80 -31.82 2.93
N GLN A 172 -12.55 -32.06 2.54
CA GLN A 172 -11.91 -33.38 2.64
C GLN A 172 -11.76 -33.83 4.10
N LYS A 173 -11.31 -32.94 4.99
CA LYS A 173 -11.19 -33.20 6.43
C LYS A 173 -12.54 -33.60 7.04
N ASN A 174 -13.61 -32.90 6.71
CA ASN A 174 -14.96 -33.24 7.19
C ASN A 174 -15.43 -34.62 6.70
N LYS A 175 -15.14 -34.98 5.44
CA LYS A 175 -15.42 -36.32 4.90
C LYS A 175 -14.67 -37.40 5.69
N LEU A 176 -13.36 -37.23 5.88
CA LEU A 176 -12.51 -38.14 6.66
C LEU A 176 -12.98 -38.27 8.12
N GLU A 177 -13.36 -37.18 8.77
CA GLU A 177 -13.86 -37.19 10.14
C GLU A 177 -15.21 -37.93 10.25
N SER A 178 -16.07 -37.80 9.23
CA SER A 178 -17.31 -38.57 9.14
C SER A 178 -17.05 -40.08 8.96
N GLU A 179 -16.05 -40.47 8.15
CA GLU A 179 -15.66 -41.87 7.96
C GLU A 179 -15.04 -42.45 9.23
N LYS A 180 -14.16 -41.70 9.90
CA LYS A 180 -13.60 -42.08 11.19
C LYS A 180 -14.71 -42.32 12.23
N ASN A 181 -15.68 -41.41 12.33
CA ASN A 181 -16.81 -41.57 13.24
C ASN A 181 -17.65 -42.82 12.94
N LYS A 182 -17.92 -43.10 11.66
CA LYS A 182 -18.60 -44.34 11.23
C LYS A 182 -17.80 -45.59 11.63
N LEU A 183 -16.49 -45.58 11.44
CA LEU A 183 -15.60 -46.69 11.83
C LEU A 183 -15.55 -46.88 13.35
N GLU A 184 -15.43 -45.79 14.12
CA GLU A 184 -15.48 -45.84 15.58
C GLU A 184 -16.81 -46.37 16.10
N GLN A 185 -17.94 -45.99 15.48
CA GLN A 185 -19.25 -46.52 15.82
C GLN A 185 -19.33 -48.03 15.55
N LYS A 186 -18.84 -48.51 14.40
CA LYS A 186 -18.73 -49.94 14.09
C LYS A 186 -17.83 -50.68 15.10
N LEU A 187 -16.71 -50.08 15.48
CA LEU A 187 -15.80 -50.63 16.50
C LEU A 187 -16.47 -50.71 17.87
N ASN A 188 -17.20 -49.66 18.27
CA ASN A 188 -17.93 -49.61 19.54
C ASN A 188 -19.09 -50.59 19.58
N LEU A 189 -19.79 -50.83 18.47
CA LEU A 189 -20.79 -51.89 18.34
C LEU A 189 -20.16 -53.29 18.49
N LYS A 190 -19.01 -53.55 17.83
CA LYS A 190 -18.23 -54.79 18.01
C LYS A 190 -17.66 -54.95 19.43
N LYS A 191 -17.38 -53.87 20.15
CA LYS A 191 -16.95 -53.90 21.57
C LYS A 191 -18.14 -54.12 22.52
N ARG A 192 -19.31 -53.54 22.21
CA ARG A 192 -20.56 -53.72 22.98
C ARG A 192 -21.14 -55.12 22.84
N SER A 193 -20.98 -55.79 21.69
CA SER A 193 -21.32 -57.22 21.59
C SER A 193 -20.45 -58.13 22.45
N LYS A 194 -19.33 -57.62 22.99
CA LYS A 194 -18.44 -58.31 23.95
C LYS A 194 -18.55 -57.80 25.40
N THR A 195 -19.39 -56.82 25.72
CA THR A 195 -19.50 -56.30 27.10
C THR A 195 -20.95 -56.03 27.51
N LYS A 196 -21.47 -56.84 28.44
CA LYS A 196 -22.78 -56.66 29.09
C LYS A 196 -22.85 -55.29 29.78
N LYS A 197 -23.74 -54.43 29.29
CA LYS A 197 -24.05 -53.11 29.84
C LYS A 197 -24.60 -53.25 31.27
N ILE A 198 -24.20 -52.35 32.16
CA ILE A 198 -24.75 -52.22 33.51
C ILE A 198 -25.85 -51.18 33.45
N GLU A 199 -27.09 -51.60 33.55
CA GLU A 199 -28.25 -50.72 33.58
C GLU A 199 -28.52 -50.18 35.00
N PRO A 200 -28.91 -48.90 35.12
CA PRO A 200 -29.27 -48.31 36.41
C PRO A 200 -30.60 -48.87 36.91
N VAL A 201 -30.70 -49.10 38.22
CA VAL A 201 -31.97 -49.43 38.89
C VAL A 201 -32.54 -48.13 39.43
N LYS A 202 -33.68 -47.69 38.90
CA LYS A 202 -34.36 -46.47 39.38
C LYS A 202 -34.75 -46.66 40.85
N SER A 203 -34.28 -45.77 41.71
CA SER A 203 -34.71 -45.69 43.11
C SER A 203 -35.55 -44.44 43.31
N GLY A 204 -36.85 -44.60 43.58
CA GLY A 204 -37.75 -43.66 44.29
C GLY A 204 -37.89 -42.21 43.80
N LYS A 205 -39.15 -41.83 43.48
CA LYS A 205 -39.73 -40.50 43.15
C LYS A 205 -39.03 -39.67 42.07
N ASN A 206 -39.76 -39.39 41.00
CA ASN A 206 -39.39 -38.53 39.87
C ASN A 206 -38.72 -37.22 40.32
N ILE A 207 -37.42 -37.10 40.08
CA ILE A 207 -36.71 -35.83 40.22
C ILE A 207 -36.64 -35.18 38.85
N LEU A 208 -37.15 -33.95 38.81
CA LEU A 208 -37.28 -32.97 37.73
C LEU A 208 -36.68 -33.36 36.36
N SER A 209 -37.56 -33.52 35.38
CA SER A 209 -37.32 -33.96 33.99
C SER A 209 -36.46 -33.03 33.12
N SER A 210 -35.90 -31.94 33.65
CA SER A 210 -34.95 -31.08 32.93
C SER A 210 -33.93 -30.49 33.89
N THR A 211 -33.01 -31.33 34.36
CA THR A 211 -31.93 -30.88 35.20
C THR A 211 -30.79 -30.27 34.36
N ASP A 212 -30.39 -29.04 34.70
CA ASP A 212 -29.23 -28.35 34.10
C ASP A 212 -27.90 -29.09 34.31
N VAL A 213 -27.89 -30.13 35.16
CA VAL A 213 -26.71 -30.91 35.53
C VAL A 213 -26.98 -32.39 35.31
N SER A 214 -26.02 -33.15 34.77
CA SER A 214 -26.12 -34.59 34.54
C SER A 214 -24.90 -35.36 35.06
N VAL A 215 -25.06 -36.68 35.22
CA VAL A 215 -23.97 -37.62 35.56
C VAL A 215 -23.58 -38.39 34.31
N GLU A 216 -22.37 -38.16 33.83
CA GLU A 216 -21.82 -38.81 32.63
C GLU A 216 -20.54 -39.59 32.94
N LYS A 217 -20.17 -40.51 32.02
CA LYS A 217 -18.92 -41.28 32.10
C LYS A 217 -18.70 -41.99 33.45
N LEU A 218 -19.77 -42.48 34.08
CA LEU A 218 -19.71 -43.20 35.35
C LEU A 218 -18.84 -44.47 35.20
N LYS A 219 -17.83 -44.58 36.06
CA LYS A 219 -16.95 -45.74 36.18
C LYS A 219 -16.99 -46.23 37.62
N ILE A 220 -17.39 -47.49 37.79
CA ILE A 220 -17.38 -48.21 39.06
C ILE A 220 -16.36 -49.34 38.92
N THR A 221 -15.37 -49.38 39.82
CA THR A 221 -14.32 -50.41 39.81
C THR A 221 -14.22 -51.04 41.19
N LYS A 222 -14.47 -52.35 41.26
CA LYS A 222 -14.40 -53.15 42.49
C LYS A 222 -13.08 -53.92 42.55
N LYS A 223 -12.40 -53.85 43.70
CA LYS A 223 -11.22 -54.66 44.05
C LYS A 223 -11.39 -55.16 45.48
N GLY A 224 -11.69 -56.46 45.65
CA GLY A 224 -12.00 -57.04 46.96
C GLY A 224 -13.16 -56.33 47.67
N ARG A 225 -12.96 -55.87 48.91
CA ARG A 225 -13.93 -55.09 49.71
C ARG A 225 -13.89 -53.58 49.46
N THR A 226 -13.21 -53.13 48.40
CA THR A 226 -13.05 -51.72 48.03
C THR A 226 -13.71 -51.44 46.69
N VAL A 227 -14.42 -50.32 46.58
CA VAL A 227 -14.95 -49.81 45.30
C VAL A 227 -14.50 -48.39 45.10
N ARG A 228 -13.99 -48.09 43.90
CA ARG A 228 -13.74 -46.74 43.42
C ARG A 228 -14.83 -46.35 42.44
N VAL A 229 -15.43 -45.20 42.69
CA VAL A 229 -16.45 -44.61 41.83
C VAL A 229 -15.91 -43.29 41.31
N SER A 230 -16.04 -43.05 40.02
CA SER A 230 -15.77 -41.74 39.41
C SER A 230 -16.81 -41.44 38.35
N TYR A 231 -17.23 -40.18 38.25
CA TYR A 231 -18.10 -39.70 37.18
C TYR A 231 -17.80 -38.25 36.83
N ASN A 232 -18.27 -37.83 35.66
CA ASN A 232 -18.30 -36.45 35.24
C ASN A 232 -19.64 -35.85 35.66
N LEU A 233 -19.59 -34.82 36.50
CA LEU A 233 -20.72 -33.94 36.75
C LEU A 233 -20.73 -32.89 35.65
N THR A 234 -21.62 -33.04 34.66
CA THR A 234 -21.67 -32.22 33.45
C THR A 234 -22.75 -31.14 33.57
N ASN A 235 -22.47 -29.94 33.08
CA ASN A 235 -23.42 -28.84 32.96
C ASN A 235 -24.03 -28.85 31.54
N ASN A 236 -25.33 -29.02 31.47
CA ASN A 236 -26.11 -29.01 30.22
C ASN A 236 -26.66 -27.61 29.89
N SER A 237 -26.52 -26.65 30.81
CA SER A 237 -26.98 -25.26 30.63
C SER A 237 -25.83 -24.35 30.19
N LYS A 238 -26.18 -23.17 29.64
CA LYS A 238 -25.20 -22.11 29.31
C LYS A 238 -24.73 -21.32 30.53
N ARG A 239 -25.39 -21.47 31.68
CA ARG A 239 -25.10 -20.72 32.90
C ARG A 239 -24.21 -21.54 33.82
N LEU A 240 -23.43 -20.85 34.62
CA LEU A 240 -22.60 -21.46 35.66
C LEU A 240 -23.49 -22.17 36.70
N GLN A 241 -23.33 -23.48 36.88
CA GLN A 241 -24.10 -24.26 37.85
C GLN A 241 -23.31 -24.45 39.15
N GLN A 242 -23.99 -24.28 40.27
CA GLN A 242 -23.42 -24.40 41.62
C GLN A 242 -24.31 -25.24 42.52
N GLY A 243 -23.70 -26.00 43.42
CA GLY A 243 -24.45 -26.88 44.32
C GLY A 243 -23.53 -27.81 45.09
N ARG A 244 -24.06 -28.96 45.52
CA ARG A 244 -23.30 -30.00 46.21
C ARG A 244 -23.67 -31.38 45.72
N THR A 245 -22.73 -32.31 45.78
CA THR A 245 -22.95 -33.69 45.36
C THR A 245 -22.47 -34.66 46.42
N GLY A 246 -23.15 -35.80 46.57
CA GLY A 246 -22.81 -36.83 47.53
C GLY A 246 -22.87 -38.21 46.88
N MET A 247 -21.98 -39.10 47.31
CA MET A 247 -22.01 -40.51 46.92
C MET A 247 -22.18 -41.37 48.16
N TYR A 248 -23.14 -42.30 48.15
CA TYR A 248 -23.47 -43.14 49.29
C TYR A 248 -23.52 -44.61 48.90
N LEU A 249 -23.25 -45.48 49.86
CA LEU A 249 -23.56 -46.90 49.73
C LEU A 249 -24.97 -47.15 50.27
N SER A 250 -25.83 -47.71 49.44
CA SER A 250 -27.19 -48.09 49.82
C SER A 250 -27.39 -49.58 49.63
N SER A 251 -28.10 -50.24 50.55
CA SER A 251 -28.60 -51.59 50.33
C SER A 251 -29.88 -51.54 49.50
N LYS A 252 -30.27 -52.66 48.88
CA LYS A 252 -31.53 -52.77 48.10
C LYS A 252 -32.75 -52.25 48.88
N LYS A 253 -32.85 -52.58 50.18
CA LYS A 253 -33.94 -52.13 51.07
C LYS A 253 -33.92 -50.62 51.40
N ASN A 254 -32.77 -49.96 51.24
CA ASN A 254 -32.60 -48.54 51.57
C ASN A 254 -32.61 -47.63 50.32
N LEU A 255 -32.85 -48.18 49.13
CA LEU A 255 -32.95 -47.40 47.89
C LEU A 255 -34.16 -46.46 47.91
N GLU A 256 -35.26 -46.86 48.53
CA GLU A 256 -36.49 -46.05 48.59
C GLU A 256 -36.47 -44.99 49.70
N LYS A 257 -35.53 -45.07 50.64
CA LYS A 257 -35.42 -44.08 51.73
C LYS A 257 -34.81 -42.80 51.20
N GLU A 258 -35.38 -41.66 51.55
CA GLU A 258 -34.79 -40.35 51.25
C GLU A 258 -33.51 -40.14 52.07
N ILE A 259 -32.47 -39.60 51.43
CA ILE A 259 -31.21 -39.24 52.10
C ILE A 259 -31.22 -37.72 52.28
N PRO A 260 -31.36 -37.21 53.51
CA PRO A 260 -31.39 -35.77 53.73
C PRO A 260 -30.04 -35.14 53.42
N PHE A 261 -30.08 -33.88 53.00
CA PHE A 261 -28.89 -33.08 52.77
C PHE A 261 -28.03 -32.96 54.05
N ARG A 262 -26.74 -33.29 53.95
CA ARG A 262 -25.76 -33.13 55.04
C ARG A 262 -24.46 -32.52 54.51
N LEU A 263 -24.01 -31.42 55.13
CA LEU A 263 -22.78 -30.74 54.72
C LEU A 263 -21.53 -31.62 54.82
N ALA A 264 -21.41 -32.40 55.89
CA ALA A 264 -20.25 -33.25 56.17
C ALA A 264 -19.99 -34.33 55.11
N ASN A 265 -21.04 -34.81 54.43
CA ASN A 265 -20.97 -35.95 53.51
C ASN A 265 -21.10 -35.57 52.03
N THR A 266 -21.11 -34.28 51.73
CA THR A 266 -21.30 -33.74 50.39
C THR A 266 -20.11 -32.89 49.97
N ILE A 267 -19.86 -32.81 48.67
CA ILE A 267 -18.76 -32.09 48.04
C ILE A 267 -19.34 -30.88 47.31
N PRO A 268 -18.88 -29.64 47.57
CA PRO A 268 -19.33 -28.47 46.81
C PRO A 268 -18.85 -28.53 45.37
N TYR A 269 -19.70 -28.10 44.43
CA TYR A 269 -19.35 -27.96 43.02
C TYR A 269 -19.72 -26.59 42.46
N LYS A 270 -18.91 -26.14 41.51
CA LYS A 270 -19.10 -24.96 40.66
C LYS A 270 -18.61 -25.38 39.26
N ILE A 271 -19.51 -25.51 38.29
CA ILE A 271 -19.21 -26.11 36.99
C ILE A 271 -19.71 -25.22 35.83
N ASN A 272 -18.81 -24.95 34.88
CA ASN A 272 -19.16 -24.33 33.59
C ASN A 272 -19.41 -25.39 32.51
N ARG A 273 -18.56 -26.41 32.41
CA ARG A 273 -18.71 -27.52 31.46
C ARG A 273 -18.85 -28.86 32.17
N TYR A 274 -17.84 -29.28 32.93
CA TYR A 274 -17.92 -30.50 33.75
C TYR A 274 -16.93 -30.45 34.91
N ARG A 275 -17.12 -31.31 35.91
CA ARG A 275 -16.15 -31.60 36.97
C ARG A 275 -16.11 -33.10 37.26
N ILE A 276 -14.91 -33.64 37.44
CA ILE A 276 -14.74 -35.05 37.81
C ILE A 276 -14.93 -35.17 39.33
N ILE A 277 -15.85 -36.04 39.75
CA ILE A 277 -16.07 -36.39 41.15
C ILE A 277 -15.66 -37.83 41.33
N SER A 278 -14.87 -38.12 42.36
CA SER A 278 -14.47 -39.49 42.68
C SER A 278 -14.55 -39.76 44.18
N ARG A 279 -14.91 -41.00 44.53
CA ARG A 279 -14.93 -41.47 45.92
C ARG A 279 -14.49 -42.92 45.98
N LYS A 280 -13.72 -43.24 47.03
CA LYS A 280 -13.36 -44.61 47.40
C LYS A 280 -14.23 -45.04 48.58
N PHE A 281 -14.81 -46.22 48.46
CA PHE A 281 -15.56 -46.88 49.52
C PHE A 281 -14.82 -48.13 49.98
N THR A 282 -14.81 -48.38 51.29
CA THR A 282 -14.20 -49.56 51.92
C THR A 282 -15.26 -50.33 52.72
N LYS A 283 -15.01 -51.62 52.99
CA LYS A 283 -15.91 -52.50 53.78
C LYS A 283 -17.30 -52.69 53.17
N ILE A 284 -17.35 -52.92 51.86
CA ILE A 284 -18.61 -53.02 51.10
C ILE A 284 -19.25 -54.40 51.28
N LYS A 285 -20.56 -54.42 51.54
CA LYS A 285 -21.36 -55.66 51.62
C LYS A 285 -21.82 -56.11 50.23
N ALA A 286 -21.95 -57.41 50.01
CA ALA A 286 -22.49 -57.96 48.77
C ALA A 286 -23.91 -57.41 48.50
N GLY A 287 -24.23 -57.12 47.24
CA GLY A 287 -25.53 -56.55 46.84
C GLY A 287 -25.74 -55.07 47.19
N SER A 288 -24.68 -54.34 47.51
CA SER A 288 -24.75 -52.88 47.73
C SER A 288 -24.80 -52.10 46.40
N PHE A 289 -25.44 -50.94 46.44
CA PHE A 289 -25.54 -49.98 45.34
C PHE A 289 -24.76 -48.71 45.68
N VAL A 290 -24.21 -48.06 44.66
CA VAL A 290 -23.70 -46.69 44.76
C VAL A 290 -24.83 -45.75 44.38
N ARG A 291 -25.23 -44.90 45.32
CA ARG A 291 -26.25 -43.87 45.11
C ARG A 291 -25.57 -42.51 44.96
N ILE A 292 -25.83 -41.82 43.86
CA ILE A 292 -25.29 -40.49 43.56
C ILE A 292 -26.43 -39.49 43.76
N LEU A 293 -26.22 -38.54 44.67
CA LEU A 293 -27.16 -37.46 44.95
C LEU A 293 -26.53 -36.12 44.56
N ILE A 294 -27.32 -35.24 43.96
CA ILE A 294 -26.91 -33.90 43.58
C ILE A 294 -27.97 -32.93 44.07
N TRP A 295 -27.53 -31.90 44.77
CA TRP A 295 -28.34 -30.79 45.26
C TRP A 295 -27.93 -29.50 44.55
N ASN A 296 -28.91 -28.69 44.17
CA ASN A 296 -28.66 -27.36 43.59
C ASN A 296 -28.20 -26.35 44.68
N GLN A 297 -27.98 -25.10 44.28
CA GLN A 297 -27.61 -24.02 45.20
C GLN A 297 -28.66 -23.76 46.29
N LYS A 298 -29.95 -24.00 46.01
CA LYS A 298 -31.06 -23.90 46.98
C LYS A 298 -31.14 -25.11 47.92
N LYS A 299 -30.22 -26.08 47.82
CA LYS A 299 -30.20 -27.35 48.57
C LYS A 299 -31.38 -28.28 48.22
N GLU A 300 -32.03 -28.08 47.08
CA GLU A 300 -33.06 -28.97 46.56
C GLU A 300 -32.41 -30.15 45.85
N LEU A 301 -32.91 -31.37 46.06
CA LEU A 301 -32.40 -32.58 45.43
C LEU A 301 -32.80 -32.60 43.95
N ILE A 302 -31.81 -32.64 43.06
CA ILE A 302 -32.00 -32.56 41.61
C ILE A 302 -31.60 -33.83 40.85
N ILE A 303 -30.77 -34.69 41.44
CA ILE A 303 -30.50 -36.03 40.93
C ILE A 303 -30.41 -36.98 42.12
N ASP A 304 -31.05 -38.13 41.98
CA ASP A 304 -30.87 -39.28 42.85
C ASP A 304 -30.90 -40.56 42.02
N THR A 305 -29.73 -41.15 41.82
CA THR A 305 -29.59 -42.35 40.98
C THR A 305 -28.75 -43.41 41.67
N ALA A 306 -29.25 -44.63 41.65
CA ALA A 306 -28.58 -45.79 42.21
C ALA A 306 -28.01 -46.70 41.11
N TYR A 307 -26.76 -47.12 41.30
CA TYR A 307 -26.03 -47.96 40.37
C TYR A 307 -25.57 -49.24 41.08
N PRO A 308 -25.85 -50.43 40.51
CA PRO A 308 -25.40 -51.67 41.11
C PRO A 308 -23.88 -51.77 41.07
N ILE A 309 -23.29 -52.23 42.17
CA ILE A 309 -21.87 -52.58 42.22
C ILE A 309 -21.74 -54.01 41.70
N LYS A 310 -21.37 -54.17 40.42
CA LYS A 310 -21.03 -55.48 39.86
C LYS A 310 -19.61 -55.88 40.28
#